data_AF-A0AAW5X014-F1
#
_entry.id   AF-A0AAW5X014-F1
#
_cell.length_a   1.000
_cell.length_b   1.000
_cell.length_c   1.000
_cell.angle_alpha   90.00
_cell.angle_beta   90.00
_cell.angle_gamma   90.00
#
_symmetry.space_group_name_H-M   'P 1'
#
loop_
_entity.id
_entity.type
_entity.pdbx_description
1 polymer ?
#
loop_
_entity_poly.entity_id
_entity_poly.type
_entity_poly.pdbx_seq_one_letter_code
_entity_poly.pdbx_strand_id
1 'polypeptide(L)'
;MTQSGIPLGQANMNTLIKKIAKIIGVNSSASKISMYTCRHTQATKLGNTPGMSYPWAASRLGHTVDMFMKTYVHVDQDRSQTMMDLLALSTSNTINK
;
A
#
# COMPACT_ATOMS: atom_id res chain seq x y z
N MET A 1 -8.01 -11.73 -22.80
CA MET A 1 -8.78 -11.50 -24.03
C MET A 1 -9.93 -12.48 -24.05
N THR A 2 -11.12 -12.10 -24.51
CA THR A 2 -12.20 -13.09 -24.71
C THR A 2 -11.82 -14.03 -25.85
N GLN A 3 -12.50 -15.17 -25.95
CA GLN A 3 -12.26 -16.14 -27.03
C GLN A 3 -12.44 -15.52 -28.44
N SER A 4 -13.14 -14.39 -28.52
CA SER A 4 -13.34 -13.57 -29.73
C SER A 4 -12.25 -12.51 -29.98
N GLY A 5 -11.14 -12.52 -29.22
CA GLY A 5 -10.06 -11.53 -29.33
C GLY A 5 -10.39 -10.13 -28.77
N ILE A 6 -11.58 -9.95 -28.19
CA ILE A 6 -12.03 -8.66 -27.69
C ILE A 6 -11.33 -8.36 -26.35
N PRO A 7 -10.83 -7.12 -26.14
CA PRO A 7 -10.27 -6.71 -24.86
C PRO A 7 -11.30 -6.81 -23.74
N LEU A 8 -10.85 -7.22 -22.56
CA LEU A 8 -11.72 -7.32 -21.39
C LEU A 8 -12.00 -5.92 -20.83
N GLY A 9 -13.28 -5.57 -20.71
CA GLY A 9 -13.70 -4.34 -20.05
C GLY A 9 -13.50 -4.39 -18.52
N GLN A 10 -13.42 -3.22 -17.90
CA GLN A 10 -13.24 -3.06 -16.46
C GLN A 10 -14.37 -3.73 -15.64
N ALA A 11 -15.62 -3.65 -16.10
CA ALA A 11 -16.77 -4.27 -15.44
C ALA A 11 -16.65 -5.80 -15.40
N ASN A 12 -16.18 -6.40 -16.50
CA ASN A 12 -15.98 -7.84 -16.61
C ASN A 12 -14.84 -8.29 -15.69
N MET A 13 -13.74 -7.54 -15.64
CA MET A 13 -12.63 -7.82 -14.72
C MET A 13 -13.06 -7.76 -13.24
N ASN A 14 -13.79 -6.71 -12.85
CA ASN A 14 -14.27 -6.59 -11.47
C ASN A 14 -15.24 -7.73 -11.10
N THR A 15 -16.10 -8.14 -12.03
CA THR A 15 -17.00 -9.28 -11.83
C THR A 15 -16.23 -10.59 -11.64
N LEU A 16 -15.19 -10.82 -12.45
CA LEU A 16 -14.33 -12.00 -12.31
C LEU A 16 -13.63 -12.05 -10.95
N ILE A 17 -13.05 -10.93 -10.51
CA ILE A 17 -12.35 -10.86 -9.21
C ILE A 17 -13.32 -11.10 -8.05
N LYS A 18 -14.53 -10.55 -8.10
CA LYS A 18 -15.55 -10.82 -7.09
C LYS A 18 -15.93 -12.31 -7.02
N LYS A 19 -16.04 -12.98 -8.17
CA LYS A 19 -16.29 -14.44 -8.21
C LYS A 19 -15.15 -15.22 -7.55
N ILE A 20 -13.91 -14.91 -7.91
CA ILE A 20 -12.73 -15.56 -7.31
C ILE A 20 -12.70 -15.32 -5.81
N ALA A 21 -12.87 -14.07 -5.36
CA ALA A 21 -12.89 -13.70 -3.95
C ALA A 21 -13.94 -14.47 -3.14
N LYS A 22 -15.12 -14.71 -3.73
CA LYS A 22 -16.18 -15.52 -3.12
C LYS A 22 -15.75 -16.99 -2.95
N ILE A 23 -15.08 -17.56 -3.96
CA ILE A 23 -14.61 -18.96 -3.92
C ILE A 23 -13.59 -19.17 -2.80
N ILE A 24 -12.66 -18.22 -2.63
CA ILE A 24 -11.62 -18.29 -1.61
C ILE A 24 -12.09 -17.81 -0.22
N GLY A 25 -13.37 -17.44 -0.06
CA GLY A 25 -13.93 -17.01 1.22
C GLY A 25 -13.46 -15.65 1.72
N VAL A 26 -12.98 -14.75 0.83
CA VAL A 26 -12.61 -13.38 1.23
C VAL A 26 -13.87 -12.58 1.52
N ASN A 27 -14.14 -12.36 2.81
CA ASN A 27 -15.23 -11.53 3.29
C ASN A 27 -14.86 -10.05 3.20
N SER A 28 -15.51 -9.32 2.29
CA SER A 28 -15.37 -7.88 2.14
C SER A 28 -16.59 -7.17 2.73
N SER A 29 -16.68 -7.14 4.05
CA SER A 29 -17.82 -6.56 4.79
C SER A 29 -17.93 -5.03 4.66
N ALA A 30 -16.85 -4.33 4.29
CA ALA A 30 -16.83 -2.86 4.21
C ALA A 30 -16.32 -2.26 2.88
N SER A 31 -15.58 -3.01 2.04
CA SER A 31 -14.97 -2.48 0.82
C SER A 31 -15.39 -3.25 -0.42
N LYS A 32 -15.81 -2.54 -1.47
CA LYS A 32 -16.14 -3.17 -2.77
C LYS A 32 -14.88 -3.78 -3.37
N ILE A 33 -14.80 -5.11 -3.46
CA ILE A 33 -13.70 -5.80 -4.15
C ILE A 33 -13.68 -5.35 -5.62
N SER A 34 -12.55 -4.80 -6.03
CA SER A 34 -12.31 -4.27 -7.37
C SER A 34 -10.82 -4.33 -7.71
N MET A 35 -10.49 -4.12 -8.99
CA MET A 35 -9.11 -3.94 -9.44
C MET A 35 -8.37 -2.85 -8.66
N TYR A 36 -9.05 -1.74 -8.34
CA TYR A 36 -8.46 -0.65 -7.57
C TYR A 36 -8.13 -1.08 -6.14
N THR A 37 -9.00 -1.86 -5.51
CA THR A 37 -8.74 -2.41 -4.17
C THR A 37 -7.47 -3.26 -4.18
N CYS A 38 -7.31 -4.14 -5.18
CA CYS A 38 -6.09 -4.94 -5.34
C CYS A 38 -4.84 -4.06 -5.53
N ARG A 39 -4.94 -2.99 -6.35
CA ARG A 39 -3.85 -2.02 -6.53
C ARG A 39 -3.48 -1.34 -5.22
N HIS A 40 -4.47 -0.89 -4.44
CA HIS A 40 -4.25 -0.29 -3.12
C HIS A 40 -3.57 -1.27 -2.16
N THR A 41 -4.01 -2.53 -2.10
CA THR A 41 -3.38 -3.55 -1.25
C THR A 41 -1.90 -3.75 -1.57
N GLN A 42 -1.54 -3.84 -2.84
CA GLN A 42 -0.14 -4.01 -3.24
C GLN A 42 0.70 -2.75 -2.94
N ALA A 43 0.13 -1.56 -3.17
CA ALA A 43 0.79 -0.30 -2.86
C ALA A 43 1.05 -0.11 -1.36
N THR A 44 0.07 -0.43 -0.50
CA THR A 44 0.23 -0.41 0.96
C THR A 44 1.25 -1.45 1.44
N LYS A 45 1.24 -2.66 0.87
CA LYS A 45 2.26 -3.68 1.18
C LYS A 45 3.68 -3.21 0.83
N LEU A 46 3.85 -2.58 -0.34
CA LEU A 46 5.12 -1.99 -0.75
C LEU A 46 5.56 -0.87 0.20
N GLY A 47 4.66 0.05 0.56
CA GLY A 47 4.95 1.15 1.48
C GLY A 47 5.34 0.68 2.89
N ASN A 48 4.76 -0.43 3.35
CA ASN A 48 5.03 -1.00 4.68
C ASN A 48 6.20 -2.00 4.72
N THR A 49 6.84 -2.30 3.58
CA THR A 49 7.99 -3.20 3.55
C THR A 49 9.24 -2.50 4.10
N PRO A 50 9.88 -3.01 5.17
CA PRO A 50 11.09 -2.40 5.72
C PRO A 50 12.22 -2.33 4.68
N GLY A 51 12.91 -1.18 4.59
CA GLY A 51 14.02 -0.98 3.66
C GLY A 51 13.61 -0.79 2.19
N MET A 52 12.31 -0.67 1.90
CA MET A 52 11.83 -0.40 0.54
C MET A 52 12.20 1.00 0.07
N SER A 53 12.70 1.11 -1.17
CA SER A 53 12.93 2.41 -1.81
C SER A 53 11.59 3.03 -2.25
N TYR A 54 11.17 4.10 -1.58
CA TYR A 54 9.93 4.82 -1.93
C TYR A 54 9.92 5.40 -3.35
N PRO A 55 11.02 5.95 -3.89
CA PRO A 55 11.08 6.35 -5.30
C PRO A 55 10.84 5.20 -6.28
N TRP A 56 11.40 4.01 -5.98
CA TRP A 56 11.19 2.82 -6.81
C TRP A 56 9.74 2.34 -6.75
N ALA A 57 9.15 2.32 -5.55
CA ALA A 57 7.74 1.94 -5.36
C ALA A 57 6.78 2.92 -6.05
N ALA A 58 7.06 4.22 -5.98
CA ALA A 58 6.29 5.26 -6.66
C ALA A 58 6.35 5.09 -8.19
N SER A 59 7.55 4.88 -8.76
CA SER A 59 7.73 4.61 -10.19
C SER A 59 7.01 3.33 -10.63
N ARG A 60 7.06 2.26 -9.83
CA ARG A 60 6.35 0.98 -10.09
C ARG A 60 4.83 1.17 -10.21
N LEU A 61 4.26 2.12 -9.47
CA LEU A 61 2.84 2.42 -9.50
C LEU A 61 2.49 3.55 -10.49
N GLY A 62 3.48 4.20 -11.10
CA GLY A 62 3.27 5.35 -11.98
C GLY A 62 2.78 6.59 -11.24
N HIS A 63 3.20 6.76 -9.98
CA HIS A 63 2.92 7.95 -9.16
C HIS A 63 4.18 8.81 -9.04
N THR A 64 4.00 10.09 -8.74
CA THR A 64 5.10 10.88 -8.16
C THR A 64 5.39 10.38 -6.74
N VAL A 65 6.61 10.60 -6.26
CA VAL A 65 7.01 10.15 -4.91
C VAL A 65 6.11 10.76 -3.84
N ASP A 66 5.81 12.06 -3.94
CA ASP A 66 4.93 12.76 -3.00
C ASP A 66 3.52 12.17 -2.96
N MET A 67 2.96 11.84 -4.13
CA MET A 67 1.63 11.23 -4.22
C MET A 67 1.62 9.82 -3.62
N PHE A 68 2.68 9.05 -3.86
CA PHE A 68 2.84 7.72 -3.26
C PHE A 68 2.95 7.79 -1.74
N MET A 69 3.78 8.70 -1.21
CA MET A 69 3.94 8.86 0.23
C MET A 69 2.63 9.29 0.88
N LYS A 70 1.95 10.31 0.34
CA LYS A 70 0.67 10.79 0.87
C LYS A 70 -0.43 9.72 0.88
N THR A 71 -0.50 8.87 -0.15
CA THR A 71 -1.61 7.91 -0.32
C THR A 71 -1.38 6.58 0.39
N TYR A 72 -0.12 6.14 0.55
CA TYR A 72 0.18 4.77 0.99
C TYR A 72 1.12 4.69 2.18
N VAL A 73 1.97 5.69 2.40
CA VAL A 73 2.90 5.75 3.52
C VAL A 73 2.26 6.60 4.61
N HIS A 74 1.48 5.96 5.46
CA HIS A 74 0.98 6.61 6.66
C HIS A 74 2.14 6.62 7.66
N VAL A 75 2.53 7.82 8.12
CA VAL A 75 3.47 7.94 9.22
C VAL A 75 2.75 7.37 10.43
N ASP A 76 3.17 6.19 10.87
CA ASP A 76 2.66 5.59 12.08
C ASP A 76 3.04 6.52 13.25
N GLN A 77 2.05 7.17 13.86
CA GLN A 77 2.27 8.16 14.92
C GLN A 77 3.07 7.57 16.08
N ASP A 78 2.88 6.28 16.37
CA ASP A 78 3.62 5.58 17.43
C ASP A 78 5.09 5.38 17.08
N ARG A 79 5.41 5.11 15.80
CA ARG A 79 6.81 5.06 15.33
C ARG A 79 7.47 6.43 15.38
N SER A 80 6.73 7.49 15.09
CA SER A 80 7.26 8.85 15.19
C SER A 80 7.61 9.19 16.64
N GLN A 81 6.76 8.83 17.60
CA GLN A 81 7.03 9.02 19.02
C GLN A 81 8.25 8.20 19.49
N THR A 82 8.35 6.94 19.06
CA THR A 82 9.49 6.07 19.38
C THR A 82 10.82 6.64 18.85
N MET A 83 10.80 7.24 17.65
CA MET A 83 11.96 7.89 17.05
C MET A 83 12.35 9.18 17.81
N MET A 84 11.36 9.95 18.26
CA MET A 84 11.58 11.15 19.09
C MET A 84 12.15 10.78 20.46
N ASP A 85 11.66 9.70 21.07
CA ASP A 85 12.16 9.20 22.35
C ASP A 85 13.61 8.69 22.23
N LEU A 86 13.94 7.99 21.13
CA LEU A 86 15.31 7.58 20.83
C LEU A 86 16.27 8.77 20.62
N LEU A 87 15.81 9.85 19.97
CA LEU A 87 16.59 11.10 19.82
C LEU A 87 16.77 11.83 21.15
N ALA A 88 15.75 11.84 22.01
CA ALA A 88 15.85 12.44 23.34
C ALA A 88 16.85 11.69 24.25
N LEU A 89 16.87 10.36 24.17
CA LEU A 89 17.81 9.50 24.90
C LEU A 89 19.26 9.66 24.41
N SER A 90 19.50 9.77 23.10
CA SER A 90 20.85 9.97 22.56
C SER A 90 21.42 11.35 22.90
N THR A 91 20.58 12.38 22.91
CA THR A 91 20.99 13.75 23.26
C THR A 91 21.39 13.86 24.74
N SER A 92 20.65 13.20 25.63
CA SER A 92 20.93 13.19 27.08
C SER A 92 22.26 12.52 27.45
N ASN A 93 22.69 11.52 26.66
CA ASN A 93 23.98 10.84 26.83
C ASN A 93 25.19 11.66 26.31
N THR A 94 24.94 12.69 25.51
CA THR A 94 26.01 13.56 24.98
C THR A 94 26.31 14.73 25.93
N ILE A 95 25.39 15.07 26.82
CA ILE A 95 25.54 16.14 27.83
C ILE A 95 26.28 15.62 29.10
N ASN A 96 26.33 14.30 29.30
CA ASN A 96 27.01 13.66 30.44
C ASN A 96 28.40 13.09 30.09
N LYS A 97 29.04 13.58 29.02
CA LYS A 97 30.42 13.24 28.65
C LYS A 97 31.28 14.47 28.50
#